data_AF-A0A3B9AKL1-F1
#
_entry.id   AF-A0A3B9AKL1-F1
#
_cell.length_a   1.000
_cell.length_b   1.000
_cell.length_c   1.000
_cell.angle_alpha   90.00
_cell.angle_beta   90.00
_cell.angle_gamma   90.00
#
_symmetry.space_group_name_H-M   'P 1'
#
loop_
_entity.id
_entity.type
_entity.pdbx_description
1 polymer ?
#
loop_
_entity_poly.entity_id
_entity_poly.type
_entity_poly.pdbx_seq_one_letter_code
_entity_poly.pdbx_strand_id
1 'polypeptide(L)'
;MRRRRVAKRKLKKVPLFAVEEMQTEFPGYTYDDFVADVTRKSRKGKSFRRPKKKAFDWPRIYEELPDLVSKMFNRKPTSFCLKMKVKSNHGDFVFLLVKVHSIYRGDYGDSKLRTETLIKLLQGNIKDFLHHPAVMFWEQNNNLNNT
;
A
#
# COMPACT_ATOMS: atom_id res chain seq x y z
N MET A 1 16.60 23.79 -17.02
CA MET A 1 15.15 23.59 -16.67
C MET A 1 14.50 24.80 -15.99
N ARG A 2 15.23 25.62 -15.20
CA ARG A 2 14.73 26.82 -14.51
C ARG A 2 14.27 27.92 -15.48
N ARG A 3 15.11 28.35 -16.42
CA ARG A 3 14.84 29.38 -17.46
C ARG A 3 13.47 29.20 -18.13
N ARG A 4 13.22 28.03 -18.71
CA ARG A 4 11.94 27.67 -19.35
C ARG A 4 10.72 27.78 -18.43
N ARG A 5 10.84 27.40 -17.15
CA ARG A 5 9.73 27.52 -16.19
C ARG A 5 9.43 28.98 -15.88
N VAL A 6 10.47 29.80 -15.81
CA VAL A 6 10.35 31.26 -15.61
C VAL A 6 9.72 31.91 -16.84
N ALA A 7 10.20 31.61 -18.06
CA ALA A 7 9.63 32.12 -19.31
C ALA A 7 8.11 31.86 -19.41
N LYS A 8 7.69 30.61 -19.16
CA LYS A 8 6.26 30.25 -19.14
C LYS A 8 5.46 30.93 -18.03
N ARG A 9 6.09 31.29 -16.92
CA ARG A 9 5.45 32.02 -15.82
C ARG A 9 5.31 33.51 -16.15
N LYS A 10 6.37 34.11 -16.69
CA LYS A 10 6.38 35.51 -17.14
C LYS A 10 5.37 35.72 -18.26
N LEU A 11 5.30 34.83 -19.26
CA LEU A 11 4.26 34.86 -20.29
C LEU A 11 2.83 34.88 -19.73
N LYS A 12 2.57 34.15 -18.65
CA LYS A 12 1.24 34.12 -18.02
C LYS A 12 0.92 35.37 -17.20
N LYS A 13 1.94 35.98 -16.59
CA LYS A 13 1.76 37.12 -15.68
C LYS A 13 1.81 38.46 -16.42
N VAL A 14 2.73 38.58 -17.38
CA VAL A 14 3.07 39.81 -18.09
C VAL A 14 3.33 39.48 -19.57
N PRO A 15 2.30 39.10 -20.35
CA PRO A 15 2.50 38.54 -21.70
C PRO A 15 3.19 39.51 -22.66
N LEU A 16 2.87 40.80 -22.58
CA LEU A 16 3.36 41.83 -23.50
C LEU A 16 4.84 42.18 -23.28
N PHE A 17 5.34 42.05 -22.05
CA PHE A 17 6.71 42.40 -21.66
C PHE A 17 7.52 41.18 -21.20
N ALA A 18 7.07 39.98 -21.58
CA ALA A 18 7.61 38.74 -21.03
C ALA A 18 9.08 38.50 -21.41
N VAL A 19 9.55 39.09 -22.53
CA VAL A 19 10.91 38.92 -23.03
C VAL A 19 11.86 39.88 -22.31
N GLU A 20 11.45 41.12 -22.15
CA GLU A 20 12.14 42.17 -21.40
C GLU A 20 12.31 41.76 -19.93
N GLU A 21 11.23 41.22 -19.34
CA GLU A 21 11.24 40.64 -17.99
C GLU A 21 12.09 39.37 -17.87
N MET A 22 12.37 38.69 -18.97
CA MET A 22 13.29 37.56 -19.01
C MET A 22 14.74 38.03 -19.19
N GLN A 23 14.97 39.14 -19.89
CA GLN A 23 16.29 39.73 -20.07
C GLN A 23 16.86 40.30 -18.76
N THR A 24 15.99 40.78 -17.86
CA THR A 24 16.41 41.22 -16.51
C THR A 24 16.94 40.06 -15.66
N GLU A 25 16.32 38.88 -15.72
CA GLU A 25 16.76 37.70 -14.96
C GLU A 25 17.83 36.87 -15.70
N PHE A 26 17.85 36.93 -17.04
CA PHE A 26 18.78 36.21 -17.91
C PHE A 26 19.36 37.18 -18.95
N PRO A 27 20.48 37.86 -18.65
CA PRO A 27 21.12 38.78 -19.59
C PRO A 27 21.48 38.07 -20.90
N GLY A 28 21.19 38.72 -22.03
CA GLY A 28 21.40 38.14 -23.37
C GLY A 28 20.27 37.21 -23.85
N TYR A 29 19.17 37.08 -23.10
CA TYR A 29 18.03 36.28 -23.53
C TYR A 29 17.32 36.91 -24.73
N THR A 30 17.14 36.15 -25.80
CA THR A 30 16.58 36.63 -27.06
C THR A 30 15.09 36.30 -27.20
N TYR A 31 14.43 36.95 -28.17
CA TYR A 31 13.07 36.61 -28.55
C TYR A 31 12.97 35.15 -29.04
N ASP A 32 13.95 34.69 -29.82
CA ASP A 32 13.98 33.33 -30.36
C ASP A 32 14.10 32.28 -29.25
N ASP A 33 14.93 32.55 -28.23
CA ASP A 33 15.01 31.72 -27.02
C ASP A 33 13.66 31.63 -26.30
N PHE A 34 12.94 32.75 -26.21
CA PHE A 34 11.63 32.81 -25.55
C PHE A 34 10.60 31.96 -26.29
N VAL A 35 10.50 32.11 -27.61
CA VAL A 35 9.60 31.31 -28.45
C VAL A 35 9.94 29.83 -28.32
N ALA A 36 11.22 29.45 -28.38
CA ALA A 36 11.65 28.07 -28.22
C ALA A 36 11.28 27.48 -26.84
N ASP A 37 11.47 28.24 -25.76
CA ASP A 37 11.17 27.77 -24.39
C ASP A 37 9.66 27.62 -24.12
N VAL A 38 8.85 28.56 -24.63
CA VAL A 38 7.40 28.59 -24.48
C VAL A 38 6.73 27.48 -25.30
N THR A 39 7.06 27.39 -26.59
CA THR A 39 6.42 26.48 -27.55
C THR A 39 6.82 25.02 -27.35
N ARG A 40 7.99 24.75 -26.75
CA ARG A 40 8.43 23.38 -26.46
C ARG A 40 7.37 22.68 -25.61
N LYS A 41 6.86 21.56 -26.12
CA LYS A 41 5.95 20.66 -25.37
C LYS A 41 6.74 19.98 -24.25
N SER A 42 6.21 19.98 -23.02
CA SER A 42 6.78 19.13 -21.98
C SER A 42 6.41 17.69 -22.31
N ARG A 43 7.38 16.83 -22.57
CA ARG A 43 7.14 15.39 -22.45
C ARG A 43 6.92 15.11 -20.97
N LYS A 44 5.69 15.25 -20.48
CA LYS A 44 5.30 14.68 -19.19
C LYS A 44 5.46 13.18 -19.38
N GLY A 45 6.55 12.60 -18.88
CA GLY A 45 6.61 11.15 -18.71
C GLY A 45 5.38 10.77 -17.88
N LYS A 46 4.59 9.81 -18.37
CA LYS A 46 3.55 9.20 -17.53
C LYS A 46 4.29 8.64 -16.31
N SER A 47 4.20 9.33 -15.17
CA SER A 47 4.63 8.77 -13.91
C SER A 47 3.70 7.60 -13.66
N PHE A 48 4.18 6.38 -13.94
CA PHE A 48 3.48 5.19 -13.50
C PHE A 48 3.47 5.26 -11.97
N ARG A 49 2.30 5.54 -11.39
CA ARG A 49 2.12 5.47 -9.95
C ARG A 49 2.68 4.13 -9.49
N ARG A 50 3.65 4.13 -8.58
CA ARG A 50 4.20 2.89 -8.02
C ARG A 50 3.02 2.03 -7.55
N PRO A 51 2.95 0.75 -7.95
CA PRO A 51 1.83 -0.11 -7.57
C PRO A 51 1.68 -0.08 -6.05
N LYS A 52 0.45 0.09 -5.56
CA LYS A 52 0.13 0.08 -4.11
C LYS A 52 0.77 -1.17 -3.50
N LYS A 53 1.49 -0.99 -2.39
CA LYS A 53 2.18 -2.08 -1.68
C LYS A 53 1.17 -3.21 -1.42
N LYS A 54 1.51 -4.41 -1.89
CA LYS A 54 0.74 -5.64 -1.72
C LYS A 54 0.91 -6.24 -0.32
N ALA A 55 1.09 -5.39 0.70
CA ALA A 55 1.57 -5.75 2.02
C ALA A 55 0.62 -5.23 3.11
N PHE A 56 0.69 -5.84 4.30
CA PHE A 56 0.04 -5.33 5.49
C PHE A 56 0.73 -4.06 5.99
N ASP A 57 -0.09 -3.09 6.39
CA ASP A 57 0.35 -1.91 7.12
C ASP A 57 0.56 -2.27 8.60
N TRP A 58 1.78 -2.71 8.91
CA TRP A 58 2.14 -3.17 10.26
C TRP A 58 2.00 -2.10 11.34
N PRO A 59 2.50 -0.85 11.17
CA PRO A 59 2.30 0.21 12.15
C PRO A 59 0.83 0.35 12.60
N ARG A 60 -0.08 0.40 11.63
CA ARG A 60 -1.52 0.50 11.90
C ARG A 60 -2.06 -0.72 12.65
N ILE A 61 -1.60 -1.93 12.32
CA ILE A 61 -2.00 -3.16 13.03
C ILE A 61 -1.51 -3.15 14.48
N TYR A 62 -0.30 -2.64 14.76
CA TYR A 62 0.20 -2.50 16.13
C TYR A 62 -0.66 -1.56 16.96
N GLU A 63 -1.10 -0.45 16.38
CA GLU A 63 -1.94 0.54 17.06
C GLU A 63 -3.35 0.00 17.32
N GLU A 64 -3.98 -0.63 16.33
CA GLU A 64 -5.39 -1.05 16.45
C GLU A 64 -5.60 -2.44 17.10
N LEU A 65 -4.56 -3.31 17.10
CA LEU A 65 -4.66 -4.70 17.57
C LEU A 65 -3.44 -5.16 18.40
N PRO A 66 -3.02 -4.42 19.45
CA PRO A 66 -1.79 -4.73 20.19
C PRO A 66 -1.78 -6.13 20.80
N ASP A 67 -2.90 -6.55 21.41
CA ASP A 67 -3.02 -7.85 22.07
C ASP A 67 -2.94 -9.01 21.07
N LEU A 68 -3.49 -8.82 19.87
CA LEU A 68 -3.46 -9.85 18.84
C LEU A 68 -2.05 -9.99 18.26
N VAL A 69 -1.32 -8.88 18.12
CA VAL A 69 0.03 -8.89 17.58
C VAL A 69 0.99 -9.68 18.48
N SER A 70 0.80 -9.66 19.80
CA SER A 70 1.57 -10.52 20.72
C SER A 70 1.42 -12.02 20.43
N LYS A 71 0.27 -12.42 19.87
CA LYS A 71 -0.04 -13.80 19.50
C LYS A 71 0.38 -14.15 18.06
N MET A 72 0.77 -13.14 17.28
CA MET A 72 1.25 -13.32 15.91
C MET A 72 2.73 -13.71 15.88
N PHE A 73 3.08 -14.65 15.01
CA PHE A 73 4.46 -15.06 14.78
C PHE A 73 4.72 -15.19 13.27
N ASN A 74 5.99 -15.33 12.86
CA ASN A 74 6.40 -15.37 11.45
C ASN A 74 5.86 -14.19 10.61
N ARG A 75 5.91 -12.99 11.19
CA ARG A 75 5.41 -11.74 10.58
C ARG A 75 6.28 -11.35 9.38
N LYS A 76 5.71 -11.42 8.19
CA LYS A 76 6.30 -10.96 6.92
C LYS A 76 5.44 -9.83 6.35
N PRO A 77 5.95 -9.00 5.42
CA PRO A 77 5.15 -7.93 4.82
C PRO A 77 3.80 -8.40 4.24
N THR A 78 3.71 -9.63 3.74
CA THR A 78 2.54 -10.16 3.05
C THR A 78 1.84 -11.31 3.77
N SER A 79 2.35 -11.75 4.93
CA SER A 79 1.76 -12.88 5.64
C SER A 79 2.16 -12.92 7.11
N PHE A 80 1.34 -13.56 7.94
CA PHE A 80 1.70 -13.88 9.32
C PHE A 80 0.98 -15.15 9.77
N CYS A 81 1.43 -15.71 10.89
CA CYS A 81 0.76 -16.83 11.54
C CYS A 81 0.19 -16.42 12.89
N LEU A 82 -0.91 -17.04 13.29
CA LEU A 82 -1.59 -16.84 14.55
C LEU A 82 -1.94 -18.20 15.16
N LYS A 83 -1.74 -18.37 16.46
CA LYS A 83 -2.29 -19.52 17.20
C LYS A 83 -3.65 -19.13 17.74
N MET A 84 -4.68 -19.89 17.39
CA MET A 84 -6.05 -19.65 17.82
C MET A 84 -6.61 -20.89 18.51
N LYS A 85 -7.37 -20.69 19.58
CA LYS A 85 -8.18 -21.73 20.21
C LYS A 85 -9.61 -21.52 19.74
N VAL A 86 -10.16 -22.49 19.01
CA VAL A 86 -11.51 -22.43 18.42
C VAL A 86 -12.35 -23.55 18.99
N LYS A 87 -13.63 -23.26 19.29
CA LYS A 87 -14.57 -24.27 19.77
C LYS A 87 -15.08 -25.08 18.57
N SER A 88 -14.89 -26.39 18.63
CA SER A 88 -15.45 -27.35 17.67
C SER A 88 -16.97 -27.48 17.86
N ASN A 89 -17.64 -27.97 16.81
CA ASN A 89 -19.07 -28.28 16.85
C ASN A 89 -19.43 -29.32 17.92
N HIS A 90 -18.48 -30.17 18.32
CA HIS A 90 -18.66 -31.17 19.38
C HIS A 90 -18.44 -30.64 20.80
N GLY A 91 -18.17 -29.34 20.96
CA GLY A 91 -17.96 -28.71 22.26
C GLY A 91 -16.50 -28.65 22.72
N ASP A 92 -15.63 -29.48 22.14
CA ASP A 92 -14.19 -29.49 22.40
C ASP A 92 -13.47 -28.27 21.84
N PHE A 93 -12.36 -27.88 22.46
CA PHE A 93 -11.51 -26.81 21.94
C PHE A 93 -10.35 -27.37 21.13
N VAL A 94 -10.22 -26.89 19.89
CA VAL A 94 -9.12 -27.23 18.98
C VAL A 94 -8.15 -26.07 18.90
N PHE A 95 -6.85 -26.38 18.91
CA PHE A 95 -5.80 -25.41 18.64
C PHE A 95 -5.49 -25.41 17.14
N LEU A 96 -5.70 -24.25 16.51
CA LEU A 96 -5.46 -24.04 15.09
C LEU A 96 -4.28 -23.11 14.91
N LEU A 97 -3.39 -23.50 14.00
CA LEU A 97 -2.37 -22.62 13.46
C LEU A 97 -2.92 -21.99 12.19
N VAL A 98 -3.16 -20.69 12.25
CA VAL A 98 -3.81 -19.92 11.19
C VAL A 98 -2.75 -19.11 10.45
N LYS A 99 -2.59 -19.34 9.16
CA LYS A 99 -1.70 -18.57 8.29
C LYS A 99 -2.52 -17.59 7.46
N VAL A 100 -2.23 -16.30 7.62
CA VAL A 100 -2.96 -15.22 6.96
C VAL A 100 -2.08 -14.60 5.90
N HIS A 101 -2.64 -14.41 4.70
CA HIS A 101 -1.98 -13.78 3.57
C HIS A 101 -2.64 -12.46 3.19
N SER A 102 -1.87 -11.42 2.85
CA SER A 102 -2.42 -10.15 2.33
C SER A 102 -2.98 -10.33 0.92
N ILE A 103 -2.39 -11.25 0.16
CA ILE A 103 -2.84 -11.70 -1.15
C ILE A 103 -2.70 -13.21 -1.19
N TYR A 104 -3.79 -13.89 -1.48
CA TYR A 104 -3.81 -15.31 -1.71
C TYR A 104 -4.16 -15.57 -3.18
N ARG A 105 -3.43 -16.52 -3.78
CA ARG A 105 -3.66 -17.02 -5.13
C ARG A 105 -3.75 -18.52 -5.01
N GLY A 106 -4.95 -19.05 -5.00
CA GLY A 106 -5.19 -20.49 -4.89
C GLY A 106 -6.29 -20.95 -5.82
N ASP A 107 -6.67 -22.20 -5.67
CA ASP A 107 -7.58 -22.91 -6.58
C ASP A 107 -8.99 -22.29 -6.63
N TYR A 108 -9.37 -21.57 -5.57
CA TYR A 108 -10.64 -20.84 -5.46
C TYR A 108 -10.56 -19.37 -5.90
N GLY A 109 -9.45 -18.97 -6.53
CA GLY A 109 -9.25 -17.63 -7.11
C GLY A 109 -8.33 -16.70 -6.32
N ASP A 110 -8.12 -15.51 -6.89
CA ASP A 110 -7.29 -14.45 -6.29
C ASP A 110 -8.09 -13.69 -5.22
N SER A 111 -7.65 -13.75 -3.96
CA SER A 111 -8.23 -12.97 -2.86
C SER A 111 -7.23 -11.98 -2.28
N LYS A 112 -7.73 -10.84 -1.76
CA LYS A 112 -6.90 -9.79 -1.18
C LYS A 112 -7.45 -9.39 0.18
N LEU A 113 -6.68 -9.65 1.23
CA LEU A 113 -6.99 -9.22 2.58
C LEU A 113 -6.20 -7.93 2.89
N ARG A 114 -6.87 -6.79 2.81
CA ARG A 114 -6.27 -5.50 3.18
C ARG A 114 -6.27 -5.33 4.70
N THR A 115 -5.36 -4.51 5.21
CA THR A 115 -5.26 -4.21 6.66
C THR A 115 -6.60 -3.77 7.26
N GLU A 116 -7.33 -2.86 6.61
CA GLU A 116 -8.64 -2.41 7.10
C GLU A 116 -9.67 -3.54 7.21
N THR A 117 -9.70 -4.44 6.23
CA THR A 117 -10.60 -5.60 6.24
C THR A 117 -10.19 -6.59 7.31
N LEU A 118 -8.88 -6.85 7.45
CA LEU A 118 -8.34 -7.72 8.51
C LEU A 118 -8.76 -7.23 9.90
N ILE A 119 -8.57 -5.94 10.17
CA ILE A 119 -8.90 -5.33 11.47
C ILE A 119 -10.40 -5.46 11.75
N LYS A 120 -11.26 -5.09 10.78
CA LYS A 120 -12.71 -5.21 10.91
C LYS A 120 -13.17 -6.64 11.21
N LEU A 121 -12.59 -7.62 10.50
CA LEU A 121 -12.92 -9.03 10.70
C LEU A 121 -12.52 -9.52 12.10
N LEU A 122 -11.35 -9.11 12.59
CA LEU A 122 -10.85 -9.55 13.91
C LEU A 122 -11.53 -8.86 15.09
N GLN A 123 -11.94 -7.59 14.95
CA GLN A 123 -12.65 -6.86 16.01
C GLN A 123 -14.15 -7.20 16.04
N GLY A 124 -14.78 -7.41 14.88
CA GLY A 124 -16.23 -7.51 14.77
C GLY A 124 -16.78 -8.92 14.60
N ASN A 125 -16.17 -9.76 13.76
CA ASN A 125 -16.73 -11.07 13.43
C ASN A 125 -15.64 -12.12 13.15
N ILE A 126 -15.25 -12.82 14.21
CA ILE A 126 -14.23 -13.86 14.14
C ILE A 126 -14.65 -15.04 13.25
N LYS A 127 -15.95 -15.29 13.08
CA LYS A 127 -16.43 -16.36 12.18
C LYS A 127 -16.12 -16.00 10.73
N ASP A 128 -16.40 -14.76 10.31
CA ASP A 128 -16.09 -14.31 8.95
C ASP A 128 -14.59 -14.28 8.68
N PHE A 129 -13.79 -13.94 9.70
CA PHE A 129 -12.34 -14.05 9.62
C PHE A 129 -11.92 -15.50 9.28
N LEU A 130 -12.51 -16.48 9.97
CA LEU A 130 -12.17 -17.88 9.76
C LEU A 130 -12.62 -18.42 8.39
N HIS A 131 -13.61 -17.81 7.73
CA HIS A 131 -14.06 -18.25 6.40
C HIS A 131 -13.41 -17.46 5.25
N HIS A 132 -12.54 -16.49 5.56
CA HIS A 132 -11.95 -15.65 4.53
C HIS A 132 -10.92 -16.43 3.69
N PRO A 133 -10.96 -16.41 2.35
CA PRO A 133 -10.10 -17.24 1.49
C PRO A 133 -8.58 -17.04 1.67
N ALA A 134 -8.18 -15.88 2.20
CA ALA A 134 -6.76 -15.59 2.49
C ALA A 134 -6.29 -16.11 3.86
N VAL A 135 -7.15 -16.79 4.61
CA VAL A 135 -6.91 -17.35 5.94
C VAL A 135 -6.87 -18.86 5.80
N MET A 136 -5.68 -19.45 6.00
CA MET A 136 -5.42 -20.87 5.81
C MET A 136 -5.24 -21.56 7.16
N PHE A 137 -5.86 -22.72 7.33
CA PHE A 137 -5.84 -23.50 8.56
C PHE A 137 -4.86 -24.65 8.48
N TRP A 138 -4.13 -24.84 9.57
CA TRP A 138 -3.31 -26.01 9.82
C TRP A 138 -3.73 -26.52 11.20
N GLU A 139 -4.33 -27.71 11.26
CA GLU A 139 -4.55 -28.38 12.54
C GLU A 139 -3.20 -28.80 13.11
N GLN A 140 -2.90 -28.35 14.33
CA GLN A 140 -1.97 -29.08 15.16
C GLN A 140 -2.78 -30.17 15.85
N ASN A 141 -2.73 -31.40 15.33
CA ASN A 141 -3.08 -32.55 16.13
C ASN A 141 -2.21 -32.51 17.40
N ASN A 142 -2.84 -32.55 18.57
CA ASN A 142 -2.18 -32.67 19.87
C ASN A 142 -1.51 -34.06 20.03
N ASN A 143 -0.60 -34.43 19.13
CA ASN A 143 0.26 -35.61 19.25
C ASN A 143 1.69 -35.22 19.62
N LEU A 144 1.87 -34.26 20.53
CA LEU A 144 3.17 -33.90 21.09
C LEU A 144 2.98 -33.65 22.60
N ASN A 145 2.99 -34.76 23.34
CA ASN A 145 3.54 -34.97 24.70
C ASN A 145 2.69 -35.96 25.52
N ASN A 146 2.82 -37.25 25.18
CA ASN A 146 2.62 -38.39 26.09
C ASN A 146 3.53 -39.53 25.59
N THR A 147 4.85 -39.30 25.62
CA THR A 147 5.91 -40.32 25.64
C THR A 147 7.11 -39.71 26.34
#